data_AF-A0A4Y2C6X8-F1
#
_entry.id   AF-A0A4Y2C6X8-F1
#
_cell.length_a   1.000
_cell.length_b   1.000
_cell.length_c   1.000
_cell.angle_alpha   90.00
_cell.angle_beta   90.00
_cell.angle_gamma   90.00
#
_symmetry.space_group_name_H-M   'P 1'
#
loop_
_entity.id
_entity.type
_entity.pdbx_description
1 polymer ?
#
loop_
_entity_poly.entity_id
_entity_poly.type
_entity_poly.pdbx_seq_one_letter_code
_entity_poly.pdbx_strand_id
1 'polypeptide(L)' 'MAAEVLWKLPTSLAFRYTTVLSHGDSKSYHHLSELKVYGANVKISKEECVNHVSKRLGTALRNSVKEWRARGVTLGGNNF' A
#
# COMPACT_ATOMS: atom_id res chain seq x y z
N MET A 1 18.61 -0.12 3.88
CA MET A 1 17.58 0.06 2.82
C MET A 1 17.57 1.51 2.35
N ALA A 2 17.31 1.79 1.06
CA ALA A 2 17.40 3.16 0.53
C ALA A 2 16.44 4.15 1.22
N ALA A 3 15.22 3.71 1.54
CA ALA A 3 14.23 4.55 2.22
C ALA A 3 14.68 5.01 3.62
N GLU A 4 15.44 4.18 4.35
CA GLU A 4 15.94 4.57 5.67
C GLU A 4 16.94 5.73 5.61
N VAL A 5 17.81 5.76 4.59
CA VAL A 5 18.77 6.85 4.39
C VAL A 5 18.03 8.17 4.16
N LEU A 6 16.96 8.13 3.35
CA LEU A 6 16.15 9.31 3.06
C LEU A 6 15.38 9.80 4.30
N TRP A 7 14.82 8.89 5.11
CA TRP A 7 14.06 9.24 6.31
C TRP A 7 14.92 9.76 7.47
N LYS A 8 16.20 9.42 7.48
CA LYS A 8 17.19 9.95 8.44
C LYS A 8 17.77 11.30 8.01
N LEU A 9 17.35 11.88 6.88
CA LEU A 9 17.83 13.19 6.47
C LEU A 9 17.49 14.27 7.52
N PRO A 10 18.34 15.31 7.64
CA PRO A 10 18.17 16.33 8.67
C PRO A 10 16.83 17.06 8.56
N THR A 11 16.10 17.13 9.65
CA THR A 11 14.87 17.93 9.75
C THR A 11 15.15 19.44 9.63
N SER A 12 16.39 19.88 9.90
CA SER A 12 16.83 21.26 9.68
C SER A 12 16.79 21.68 8.21
N LEU A 13 16.81 20.72 7.28
CA LEU A 13 16.66 20.94 5.84
C LEU A 13 15.20 20.75 5.38
N ALA A 14 14.24 20.77 6.31
CA ALA A 14 12.81 20.51 6.07
C ALA A 14 12.47 19.12 5.53
N PHE A 15 13.39 18.15 5.61
CA PHE A 15 13.12 16.75 5.25
C PHE A 15 12.51 16.00 6.43
N ARG A 16 11.18 16.08 6.55
CA ARG A 16 10.39 15.28 7.49
C ARG A 16 9.32 14.50 6.75
N TYR A 17 9.67 13.30 6.30
CA TYR A 17 8.79 12.46 5.51
C TYR A 17 7.80 11.70 6.40
N THR A 18 6.55 12.10 6.40
CA THR A 18 5.50 11.48 7.22
C THR A 18 4.65 10.47 6.46
N THR A 19 4.81 10.35 5.14
CA THR A 19 4.04 9.45 4.30
C THR A 19 4.94 8.63 3.38
N VAL A 20 4.70 7.33 3.31
CA VAL A 20 5.33 6.40 2.37
C VAL A 20 4.29 5.96 1.35
N LEU A 21 4.48 6.34 0.09
CA LEU A 21 3.73 5.82 -1.04
C LEU A 21 4.42 4.56 -1.57
N SER A 22 3.74 3.40 -1.55
CA SER A 22 4.33 2.14 -2.02
C SER A 22 3.42 1.31 -2.93
N HIS A 23 4.01 0.44 -3.75
CA HIS A 23 3.30 -0.55 -4.58
C HIS A 23 2.97 -1.83 -3.79
N GLY A 24 2.38 -1.68 -2.61
CA GLY A 24 2.07 -2.81 -1.72
C GLY A 24 3.27 -3.35 -0.94
N ASP A 25 4.40 -2.64 -0.93
CA ASP A 25 5.53 -2.98 -0.06
C ASP A 25 5.20 -2.66 1.39
N SER A 26 4.95 -3.71 2.18
CA SER A 26 4.69 -3.61 3.61
C SER A 26 5.97 -3.70 4.44
N LYS A 27 7.01 -4.41 3.97
CA LYS A 27 8.23 -4.64 4.76
C LYS A 27 8.97 -3.33 5.03
N SER A 28 9.13 -2.50 3.99
CA SER A 28 9.77 -1.20 4.15
C SER A 28 8.97 -0.28 5.09
N TYR A 29 7.63 -0.30 5.01
CA TYR A 29 6.78 0.48 5.91
C TYR A 29 6.93 0.05 7.37
N HIS A 30 6.91 -1.25 7.65
CA HIS A 30 7.09 -1.75 9.02
C HIS A 30 8.45 -1.35 9.59
N HIS A 31 9.52 -1.56 8.82
CA HIS A 31 10.87 -1.13 9.23
C HIS A 31 10.94 0.36 9.53
N LEU A 32 10.39 1.22 8.64
CA LEU A 32 10.36 2.67 8.86
C LEU A 32 9.53 3.06 10.09
N SER A 33 8.39 2.41 10.30
CA SER A 33 7.52 2.66 11.47
C SER A 33 8.18 2.26 12.78
N GLU A 34 9.01 1.21 12.78
CA GLU A 34 9.75 0.74 13.96
C GLU A 34 10.97 1.62 14.28
N LEU A 35 11.64 2.17 13.25
CA LEU A 35 12.78 3.08 13.42
C LEU A 35 12.46 4.34 14.23
N LYS A 36 11.18 4.78 14.24
CA LYS A 36 10.72 5.97 14.99
C LYS A 36 11.64 7.18 14.80
N VAL A 37 12.07 7.44 13.56
CA VAL A 37 13.11 8.46 13.22
C VAL A 37 12.80 9.88 13.70
N TYR A 38 11.52 10.20 13.92
CA TYR A 38 11.07 11.51 14.41
C TYR A 38 10.49 11.45 15.83
N GLY A 39 10.76 10.38 16.57
CA GLY A 39 10.23 10.13 17.92
C GLY A 39 8.87 9.43 17.95
N ALA A 40 8.41 9.07 19.15
CA ALA A 40 7.20 8.26 19.36
C ALA A 40 5.89 8.96 18.98
N ASN A 41 5.88 10.30 18.97
CA ASN A 41 4.68 11.09 18.68
C ASN A 41 4.42 11.27 17.18
N VAL A 42 5.31 10.78 16.32
CA VAL A 42 5.25 10.99 14.88
C VAL A 42 5.06 9.65 14.19
N LYS A 43 3.85 9.43 13.69
CA LYS A 43 3.53 8.22 12.93
C LYS A 43 3.82 8.44 11.45
N ILE A 44 4.46 7.46 10.84
CA ILE A 44 4.58 7.38 9.38
C ILE A 44 3.29 6.74 8.85
N SER A 45 2.67 7.39 7.88
CA SER A 45 1.48 6.92 7.16
C SER A 45 1.88 6.10 5.95
N LYS A 46 1.13 5.06 5.64
CA LYS A 46 1.28 4.26 4.42
C LYS A 46 0.18 4.63 3.44
N GLU A 47 0.57 4.96 2.22
CA GLU A 47 -0.33 5.11 1.09
C GLU A 47 0.00 4.06 0.03
N GLU A 48 -1.03 3.59 -0.67
CA GLU A 48 -0.89 2.63 -1.74
C GLU A 48 -1.08 3.31 -3.09
N CYS A 49 -0.21 3.01 -4.06
CA CYS A 49 -0.36 3.59 -5.38
C CYS A 49 -1.65 3.09 -6.06
N VAL A 50 -2.29 3.96 -6.84
CA VAL A 50 -3.55 3.65 -7.53
C VAL A 50 -3.46 2.38 -8.38
N ASN A 51 -2.32 2.15 -9.04
CA ASN A 51 -2.09 0.92 -9.80
C ASN A 51 -2.10 -0.34 -8.92
N HIS A 52 -1.57 -0.26 -7.69
CA HIS A 52 -1.65 -1.38 -6.74
C HIS A 52 -3.10 -1.64 -6.32
N VAL A 53 -3.83 -0.57 -5.99
CA VAL A 53 -5.25 -0.64 -5.60
C VAL A 53 -6.08 -1.26 -6.72
N SER A 54 -5.91 -0.80 -7.97
CA SER A 54 -6.61 -1.35 -9.13
C SER A 54 -6.28 -2.82 -9.38
N LYS A 55 -5.01 -3.23 -9.25
CA LYS A 55 -4.61 -4.64 -9.36
C LYS A 55 -5.27 -5.50 -8.28
N ARG A 56 -5.28 -5.04 -7.03
CA ARG A 56 -5.88 -5.75 -5.90
C ARG A 56 -7.39 -5.91 -6.10
N LEU A 57 -8.08 -4.83 -6.50
CA LEU A 57 -9.50 -4.86 -6.83
C LEU A 57 -9.79 -5.85 -7.96
N GLY A 58 -9.03 -5.78 -9.07
CA GLY A 58 -9.20 -6.70 -10.19
C GLY A 58 -9.00 -8.16 -9.80
N THR A 59 -8.05 -8.47 -8.93
CA THR A 59 -7.86 -9.84 -8.40
C THR A 59 -9.03 -10.27 -7.53
N ALA A 60 -9.52 -9.41 -6.64
CA ALA A 60 -10.67 -9.71 -5.80
C ALA A 60 -11.92 -10.02 -6.66
N LEU A 61 -12.20 -9.19 -7.68
CA LEU A 61 -13.31 -9.40 -8.60
C LEU A 61 -13.21 -10.74 -9.35
N ARG A 62 -12.03 -11.07 -9.90
CA ARG A 62 -11.82 -12.35 -10.58
C ARG A 62 -12.00 -13.55 -9.65
N ASN A 63 -11.54 -13.44 -8.40
CA ASN A 63 -11.72 -14.49 -7.40
C ASN A 63 -13.20 -14.68 -7.07
N SER A 64 -13.96 -13.59 -6.89
CA SER A 64 -15.40 -13.65 -6.69
C SER A 64 -16.11 -14.29 -7.89
N VAL A 65 -15.83 -13.86 -9.12
CA VAL A 65 -16.42 -14.48 -10.32
C VAL A 65 -16.13 -15.99 -10.37
N LYS A 66 -14.91 -16.40 -10.06
CA LYS A 66 -14.52 -17.82 -10.01
C LYS A 66 -15.30 -18.58 -8.94
N GLU A 67 -15.43 -18.01 -7.74
CA GLU A 67 -16.17 -18.60 -6.62
C GLU A 67 -17.65 -18.83 -6.97
N TRP A 68 -18.31 -17.82 -7.51
CA TRP A 68 -19.73 -17.91 -7.85
C TRP A 68 -19.99 -18.79 -9.06
N ARG A 69 -19.07 -18.81 -10.03
CA ARG A 69 -19.14 -19.76 -11.15
C ARG A 69 -19.10 -21.21 -10.67
N ALA A 70 -18.29 -21.52 -9.65
CA ALA A 70 -18.25 -22.84 -9.04
C ALA A 70 -19.57 -23.23 -8.34
N ARG A 71 -20.39 -22.23 -7.96
CA ARG A 71 -21.73 -22.40 -7.39
C ARG A 71 -22.84 -22.40 -8.46
N GLY A 72 -22.47 -22.41 -9.75
CA GLY A 72 -23.42 -22.39 -10.86
C GLY A 72 -24.02 -21.00 -11.15
N VAL A 73 -23.52 -19.94 -10.51
CA VAL A 73 -23.98 -18.56 -10.74
C VAL A 73 -22.95 -17.81 -11.57
N THR A 74 -23.36 -17.32 -12.74
CA THR A 74 -22.51 -16.43 -13.55
C THR A 74 -22.61 -15.00 -13.04
N LEU A 75 -21.52 -14.47 -12.50
CA LEU A 75 -21.40 -13.05 -12.19
C LEU A 75 -20.76 -12.32 -13.38
N GLY A 76 -21.46 -11.32 -13.91
CA GLY A 76 -21.03 -10.51 -15.06
C GLY A 76 -21.71 -10.89 -16.37
N GLY A 77 -21.38 -10.15 -17.44
CA GLY A 77 -22.01 -10.21 -18.76
C GLY A 77 -22.33 -8.79 -19.25
N ASN A 78 -21.99 -8.49 -20.50
CA ASN A 78 -22.44 -7.26 -21.15
C ASN A 78 -23.92 -7.45 -21.52
N ASN A 79 -24.82 -6.94 -20.68
CA ASN A 79 -26.18 -6.64 -21.13
C ASN A 79 -26.16 -5.23 -21.75
N PHE A 80 -25.67 -5.16 -22.98
CA PHE A 80 -25.95 -4.07 -23.92
C PHE A 80 -26.38 -4.69 -25.24
#